data_AF-A0A843E3U1-F1
#
_entry.id   AF-A0A843E3U1-F1
#
_cell.length_a   1.000
_cell.length_b   1.000
_cell.length_c   1.000
_cell.angle_alpha   90.00
_cell.angle_beta   90.00
_cell.angle_gamma   90.00
#
_symmetry.space_group_name_H-M   'P 1'
#
loop_
_entity.id
_entity.type
_entity.pdbx_description
1 polymer ?
#
loop_
_entity_poly.entity_id
_entity_poly.type
_entity_poly.pdbx_seq_one_letter_code
_entity_poly.pdbx_strand_id
1 'polypeptide(L)'
;MGILDYVWLVPLVPVVCFVLAGLFGKKTPQGGGYIAVAGAAIAFIIAALASIDYWTSDYWANNQAYTVDMTWMMVGTFEINFGVYIDSLSCIMMLFASFISTLIFIYSIGYMDDQGEKKTRYYAEVSLFLTGMLGLAVSSNYLEMFVFWEIMGLCSYLLIGFWSFTHPEGDEASFRASSAAKKAFLVTRLGDVCLMAGLFMVMYMVGSLDYAEVFANPVKLAADFPTLLPIAILALFAGVVGKSAQFPLHDWLPDAMAGPTTVSALIHAATMVKAGIYLVARSFPLFVQCSDVMVVVAVIGGFTAIYTASMALNNMNIKRVLAYSTLSQLGYMVLALGSGAYMISLGLEGGAHAEELFLLGGAAFAAGVMHMVNHAFFKALLFLGSGSVIHAVGT
;
A
#
# COMPACT_ATOMS: atom_id res chain seq x y z
N MET A 1 18.34 -4.72 -24.54
CA MET A 1 17.92 -4.58 -23.15
C MET A 1 17.05 -3.35 -23.07
N GLY A 2 15.78 -3.55 -22.76
CA GLY A 2 14.84 -2.46 -22.50
C GLY A 2 15.05 -1.90 -21.11
N ILE A 3 14.35 -0.81 -20.76
CA ILE A 3 14.39 -0.31 -19.38
C ILE A 3 13.58 -1.22 -18.45
N LEU A 4 12.65 -2.02 -18.98
CA LEU A 4 11.94 -3.07 -18.25
C LEU A 4 12.86 -4.08 -17.55
N ASP A 5 14.00 -4.41 -18.17
CA ASP A 5 15.00 -5.34 -17.59
C ASP A 5 15.65 -4.78 -16.30
N TYR A 6 15.47 -3.49 -16.02
CA TYR A 6 16.03 -2.77 -14.87
C TYR A 6 14.98 -2.37 -13.83
N VAL A 7 13.74 -2.84 -13.94
CA VAL A 7 12.66 -2.45 -13.02
C VAL A 7 12.92 -2.87 -11.57
N TRP A 8 13.66 -3.95 -11.35
CA TRP A 8 14.12 -4.35 -10.01
C TRP A 8 14.95 -3.26 -9.30
N LEU A 9 15.50 -2.27 -10.03
CA LEU A 9 16.15 -1.11 -9.45
C LEU A 9 15.19 -0.16 -8.74
N VAL A 10 13.90 -0.14 -9.12
CA VAL A 10 12.89 0.77 -8.55
C VAL A 10 12.80 0.64 -7.02
N PRO A 11 12.63 -0.56 -6.44
CA PRO A 11 12.71 -0.75 -4.98
C PRO A 11 14.14 -0.76 -4.44
N LEU A 12 15.14 -1.17 -5.23
CA LEU A 12 16.53 -1.27 -4.75
C LEU A 12 17.17 0.10 -4.48
N VAL A 13 16.89 1.11 -5.29
CA VAL A 13 17.47 2.45 -5.12
C VAL A 13 17.14 3.03 -3.73
N PRO A 14 15.88 3.02 -3.26
CA PRO A 14 15.54 3.41 -1.88
C PRO A 14 16.22 2.54 -0.80
N VAL A 15 16.49 1.25 -1.03
CA VAL A 15 17.27 0.41 -0.08
C VAL A 15 18.70 0.91 0.05
N VAL A 16 19.34 1.21 -1.09
CA VAL A 16 20.70 1.76 -1.09
C VAL A 16 20.70 3.11 -0.37
N CYS A 17 19.70 3.96 -0.61
CA CYS A 17 19.54 5.23 0.11
C CYS A 17 19.29 5.05 1.61
N PHE A 18 18.55 4.02 2.04
CA PHE A 18 18.41 3.67 3.46
C PHE A 18 19.77 3.39 4.11
N VAL A 19 20.59 2.54 3.48
CA VAL A 19 21.93 2.20 3.98
C VAL A 19 22.84 3.44 4.00
N LEU A 20 22.86 4.21 2.90
CA LEU A 20 23.69 5.40 2.78
C LEU A 20 23.28 6.50 3.77
N ALA A 21 21.98 6.75 3.93
CA ALA A 21 21.47 7.70 4.91
C ALA A 21 21.76 7.22 6.34
N GLY A 22 21.56 5.93 6.64
CA GLY A 22 21.84 5.37 7.97
C GLY A 22 23.31 5.46 8.39
N LEU A 23 24.23 5.12 7.48
CA LEU A 23 25.67 5.09 7.77
C LEU A 23 26.35 6.46 7.65
N PHE A 24 25.96 7.26 6.66
CA PHE A 24 26.64 8.51 6.32
C PHE A 24 25.79 9.77 6.56
N GLY A 25 24.51 9.64 6.91
CA GLY A 25 23.59 10.77 7.07
C GLY A 25 24.09 11.80 8.07
N LYS A 26 24.69 11.37 9.19
CA LYS A 26 25.29 12.27 10.20
C LYS A 26 26.42 13.16 9.65
N LYS A 27 27.07 12.75 8.54
CA LYS A 27 28.13 13.51 7.87
C LYS A 27 27.59 14.48 6.81
N THR A 28 26.29 14.46 6.55
CA THR A 28 25.65 15.33 5.54
C THR A 28 24.89 16.49 6.21
N PRO A 29 24.77 17.66 5.56
CA PRO A 29 24.14 18.85 6.17
C PRO A 29 22.68 18.63 6.63
N GLN A 30 21.94 17.75 5.94
CA GLN A 30 20.53 17.49 6.22
C GLN A 30 20.25 16.07 6.75
N GLY A 31 21.24 15.44 7.39
CA GLY A 31 21.03 14.13 8.03
C GLY A 31 20.59 13.04 7.04
N GLY A 32 21.02 13.08 5.78
CA GLY A 32 20.61 12.14 4.74
C GLY A 32 19.42 12.59 3.88
N GLY A 33 18.84 13.77 4.14
CA GLY A 33 17.67 14.27 3.39
C GLY A 33 17.84 14.33 1.88
N TYR A 34 18.96 14.88 1.40
CA TYR A 34 19.26 14.91 -0.04
C TYR A 34 19.46 13.51 -0.65
N ILE A 35 19.98 12.56 0.14
CA ILE A 35 20.15 11.16 -0.30
C ILE A 35 18.77 10.52 -0.51
N ALA A 36 17.85 10.71 0.45
CA ALA A 36 16.50 10.19 0.36
C ALA A 36 15.72 10.81 -0.81
N VAL A 37 15.80 12.14 -1.00
CA VAL A 37 15.16 12.85 -2.12
C VAL A 37 15.70 12.36 -3.46
N ALA A 38 17.03 12.28 -3.61
CA ALA A 38 17.65 11.78 -4.84
C ALA A 38 17.23 10.33 -5.12
N GLY A 39 17.21 9.48 -4.10
CA GLY A 39 16.77 8.09 -4.23
C GLY A 39 15.32 7.96 -4.70
N ALA A 40 14.40 8.71 -4.08
CA ALA A 40 13.00 8.72 -4.48
C ALA A 40 12.79 9.26 -5.91
N ALA A 41 13.51 10.32 -6.28
CA ALA A 41 13.45 10.91 -7.62
C ALA A 41 14.02 9.95 -8.69
N ILE A 42 15.13 9.28 -8.40
CA ILE A 42 15.71 8.27 -9.30
C ILE A 42 14.74 7.09 -9.45
N ALA A 43 14.16 6.59 -8.35
CA ALA A 43 13.16 5.53 -8.39
C ALA A 43 11.93 5.95 -9.22
N PHE A 44 11.48 7.19 -9.11
CA PHE A 44 10.41 7.74 -9.94
C PHE A 44 10.78 7.79 -11.43
N ILE A 45 12.00 8.25 -11.77
CA ILE A 45 12.46 8.29 -13.16
C ILE A 45 12.51 6.88 -13.74
N ILE A 46 13.07 5.90 -13.01
CA ILE A 46 13.11 4.51 -13.47
C ILE A 46 11.69 3.96 -13.63
N ALA A 47 10.80 4.19 -12.66
CA ALA A 47 9.40 3.77 -12.73
C ALA A 47 8.67 4.40 -13.93
N ALA A 48 8.90 5.67 -14.23
CA ALA A 48 8.32 6.38 -15.38
C ALA A 48 8.82 5.80 -16.70
N LEU A 49 10.14 5.62 -16.84
CA LEU A 49 10.71 5.04 -18.05
C LEU A 49 10.25 3.60 -18.26
N ALA A 50 10.22 2.78 -17.21
CA ALA A 50 9.70 1.42 -17.25
C ALA A 50 8.21 1.36 -17.60
N SER A 51 7.39 2.26 -17.06
CA SER A 51 5.96 2.32 -17.36
C SER A 51 5.72 2.72 -18.82
N ILE A 52 6.52 3.66 -19.35
CA ILE A 52 6.47 4.04 -20.77
C ILE A 52 6.86 2.84 -21.64
N ASP A 53 7.97 2.17 -21.32
CA ASP A 53 8.44 0.98 -22.06
C ASP A 53 7.35 -0.11 -22.07
N TYR A 54 6.74 -0.41 -20.92
CA TYR A 54 5.60 -1.32 -20.82
C TYR A 54 4.44 -0.92 -21.74
N TRP A 55 3.95 0.32 -21.66
CA TRP A 55 2.81 0.78 -22.47
C TRP A 55 3.10 0.87 -23.97
N THR A 56 4.37 0.96 -24.36
CA THR A 56 4.78 0.93 -25.78
C THR A 56 5.17 -0.45 -26.28
N SER A 57 5.24 -1.45 -25.40
CA SER A 57 5.65 -2.82 -25.72
C SER A 57 4.51 -3.70 -26.23
N ASP A 58 4.87 -4.83 -26.83
CA ASP A 58 3.92 -5.88 -27.21
C ASP A 58 3.20 -6.49 -26.00
N TYR A 59 3.77 -6.41 -24.79
CA TYR A 59 3.12 -6.90 -23.56
C TYR A 59 1.79 -6.17 -23.32
N TRP A 60 1.82 -4.83 -23.36
CA TRP A 60 0.61 -4.03 -23.21
C TRP A 60 -0.38 -4.26 -24.35
N ALA A 61 0.12 -4.29 -25.60
CA ALA A 61 -0.73 -4.51 -26.77
C ALA A 61 -1.49 -5.86 -26.72
N ASN A 62 -0.90 -6.88 -26.11
CA ASN A 62 -1.48 -8.21 -25.95
C ASN A 62 -2.13 -8.45 -24.58
N ASN A 63 -2.26 -7.42 -23.73
CA ASN A 63 -2.80 -7.52 -22.36
C ASN A 63 -2.06 -8.57 -21.50
N GLN A 64 -0.73 -8.60 -21.61
CA GLN A 64 0.16 -9.48 -20.86
C GLN A 64 1.03 -8.68 -19.90
N ALA A 65 1.35 -9.27 -18.76
CA ALA A 65 2.33 -8.71 -17.83
C ALA A 65 3.76 -9.05 -18.28
N TYR A 66 4.69 -8.14 -18.04
CA TYR A 66 6.12 -8.44 -18.10
C TYR A 66 6.53 -9.14 -16.81
N THR A 67 7.12 -10.33 -16.93
CA THR A 67 7.52 -11.17 -15.79
C THR A 67 8.97 -11.61 -15.91
N VAL A 68 9.73 -11.48 -14.83
CA VAL A 68 11.09 -12.01 -14.70
C VAL A 68 11.24 -12.54 -13.29
N ASP A 69 11.51 -13.83 -13.16
CA ASP A 69 11.65 -14.50 -11.88
C ASP A 69 13.05 -15.12 -11.73
N MET A 70 13.56 -15.09 -10.50
CA MET A 70 14.74 -15.80 -10.08
C MET A 70 14.41 -16.68 -8.87
N THR A 71 14.89 -17.92 -8.89
CA THR A 71 14.72 -18.85 -7.75
C THR A 71 15.42 -18.28 -6.52
N TRP A 72 14.65 -17.97 -5.47
CA TRP A 72 15.18 -17.48 -4.19
C TRP A 72 15.63 -18.63 -3.30
N MET A 73 14.76 -19.62 -3.10
CA MET A 73 15.07 -20.82 -2.33
C MET A 73 14.19 -22.00 -2.73
N MET A 74 14.69 -23.22 -2.54
CA MET A 74 13.92 -24.44 -2.74
C MET A 74 13.76 -25.19 -1.42
N VAL A 75 12.52 -25.61 -1.11
CA VAL A 75 12.18 -26.42 0.06
C VAL A 75 11.49 -27.69 -0.41
N GLY A 76 12.26 -28.79 -0.48
CA GLY A 76 11.75 -30.05 -1.04
C GLY A 76 11.41 -29.88 -2.52
N THR A 77 10.13 -30.02 -2.87
CA THR A 77 9.60 -29.79 -4.23
C THR A 77 9.05 -28.39 -4.44
N PHE A 78 9.05 -27.54 -3.40
CA PHE A 78 8.50 -26.19 -3.49
C PHE A 78 9.60 -25.20 -3.89
N GLU A 79 9.38 -24.51 -5.00
CA GLU A 79 10.23 -23.44 -5.48
C GLU A 79 9.66 -22.10 -5.02
N ILE A 80 10.48 -21.30 -4.34
CA ILE A 80 10.14 -19.95 -3.94
C ILE A 80 10.90 -19.01 -4.86
N ASN A 81 10.15 -18.24 -5.63
CA ASN A 81 10.69 -17.25 -6.57
C ASN A 81 10.73 -15.86 -5.95
N PHE A 82 11.65 -15.05 -6.46
CA PHE A 82 11.69 -13.61 -6.23
C PHE A 82 11.80 -12.94 -7.59
N GLY A 83 10.98 -11.95 -7.89
CA GLY A 83 10.89 -11.49 -9.26
C GLY A 83 10.20 -10.16 -9.43
N VAL A 84 9.83 -9.92 -10.68
CA VAL A 84 9.26 -8.67 -11.15
C VAL A 84 8.01 -9.01 -11.95
N TYR A 85 6.86 -8.47 -11.56
CA TYR A 85 5.60 -8.55 -12.29
C TYR A 85 5.09 -7.14 -12.59
N ILE A 86 5.15 -6.76 -13.86
CA ILE A 86 4.78 -5.42 -14.32
C ILE A 86 3.61 -5.50 -15.27
N ASP A 87 2.51 -4.91 -14.81
CA ASP A 87 1.35 -4.60 -15.61
C ASP A 87 0.91 -3.14 -15.38
N SER A 88 -0.23 -2.76 -15.96
CA SER A 88 -0.75 -1.39 -15.78
C SER A 88 -1.04 -1.03 -14.32
N LEU A 89 -1.43 -2.00 -13.47
CA LEU A 89 -1.67 -1.74 -12.06
C LEU A 89 -0.36 -1.48 -11.30
N SER A 90 0.69 -2.28 -11.57
CA SER A 90 2.04 -2.06 -11.02
C SER A 90 2.59 -0.71 -11.45
N CYS A 91 2.47 -0.36 -12.74
CA CYS A 91 2.92 0.92 -13.29
C CYS A 91 2.26 2.10 -12.57
N ILE A 92 0.93 2.10 -12.45
CA ILE A 92 0.20 3.16 -11.73
C ILE A 92 0.73 3.28 -10.30
N MET A 93 0.86 2.16 -9.59
CA MET A 93 1.30 2.14 -8.20
C MET A 93 2.72 2.71 -8.03
N MET A 94 3.67 2.23 -8.81
CA MET A 94 5.06 2.71 -8.75
C MET A 94 5.14 4.22 -9.02
N LEU A 95 4.39 4.72 -10.00
CA LEU A 95 4.44 6.12 -10.42
C LEU A 95 3.98 7.06 -9.31
N PHE A 96 2.76 6.91 -8.81
CA PHE A 96 2.27 7.85 -7.80
C PHE A 96 2.97 7.65 -6.45
N ALA A 97 3.35 6.41 -6.09
CA ALA A 97 4.05 6.15 -4.83
C ALA A 97 5.42 6.83 -4.80
N SER A 98 6.22 6.67 -5.85
CA SER A 98 7.56 7.31 -5.95
C SER A 98 7.48 8.82 -6.15
N PHE A 99 6.55 9.31 -7.00
CA PHE A 99 6.38 10.74 -7.27
C PHE A 99 5.97 11.50 -6.01
N ILE A 100 4.90 11.07 -5.34
CA ILE A 100 4.40 11.73 -4.13
C ILE A 100 5.43 11.61 -2.99
N SER A 101 6.10 10.46 -2.86
CA SER A 101 7.16 10.32 -1.85
C SER A 101 8.32 11.28 -2.09
N THR A 102 8.69 11.53 -3.35
CA THR A 102 9.70 12.55 -3.71
C THR A 102 9.28 13.93 -3.20
N LEU A 103 8.02 14.33 -3.43
CA LEU A 103 7.51 15.63 -2.96
C LEU A 103 7.47 15.71 -1.43
N ILE A 104 7.05 14.64 -0.75
CA ILE A 104 7.03 14.56 0.71
C ILE A 104 8.45 14.65 1.27
N PHE A 105 9.43 14.00 0.63
CA PHE A 105 10.83 14.05 1.07
C PHE A 105 11.43 15.44 0.88
N ILE A 106 11.12 16.13 -0.23
CA ILE A 106 11.51 17.54 -0.42
C ILE A 106 10.93 18.41 0.69
N TYR A 107 9.62 18.31 0.95
CA TYR A 107 8.96 19.06 2.02
C TYR A 107 9.57 18.76 3.39
N SER A 108 9.94 17.50 3.64
CA SER A 108 10.50 17.09 4.93
C SER A 108 11.85 17.76 5.27
N ILE A 109 12.62 18.20 4.27
CA ILE A 109 13.89 18.91 4.51
C ILE A 109 13.65 20.20 5.31
N GLY A 110 12.60 20.95 4.97
CA GLY A 110 12.22 22.14 5.73
C GLY A 110 11.52 21.78 7.04
N TYR A 111 10.56 20.85 6.99
CA TYR A 111 9.73 20.52 8.14
C TYR A 111 10.49 19.86 9.30
N MET A 112 11.54 19.09 9.00
CA MET A 112 12.31 18.34 10.00
C MET A 112 13.64 19.01 10.39
N ASP A 113 13.89 20.24 9.93
CA ASP A 113 15.23 20.87 10.03
C ASP A 113 15.71 21.00 11.49
N ASP A 114 14.79 21.23 12.41
CA ASP A 114 14.98 21.41 13.86
C ASP A 114 15.19 20.10 14.64
N GLN A 115 15.08 18.93 14.00
CA GLN A 115 15.12 17.63 14.67
C GLN A 115 16.55 17.11 14.95
N GLY A 116 17.59 17.91 14.63
CA GLY A 116 18.98 17.61 14.95
C GLY A 116 19.46 16.25 14.45
N GLU A 117 20.14 15.47 15.30
CA GLU A 117 20.67 14.15 14.91
C GLU A 117 19.59 13.13 14.52
N LYS A 118 18.34 13.31 14.98
CA LYS A 118 17.24 12.38 14.67
C LYS A 118 16.86 12.39 13.19
N LYS A 119 17.25 13.43 12.43
CA LYS A 119 17.08 13.50 10.96
C LYS A 119 17.67 12.28 10.26
N THR A 120 18.82 11.78 10.72
CA THR A 120 19.49 10.61 10.12
C THR A 120 18.62 9.36 10.18
N ARG A 121 18.04 9.11 11.36
CA ARG A 121 17.13 7.97 11.54
C ARG A 121 15.88 8.14 10.68
N TYR A 122 15.28 9.34 10.70
CA TYR A 122 14.09 9.65 9.90
C TYR A 122 14.30 9.37 8.40
N TYR A 123 15.38 9.89 7.80
CA TYR A 123 15.63 9.74 6.37
C TYR A 123 15.99 8.32 5.95
N ALA A 124 16.65 7.57 6.82
CA ALA A 124 16.82 6.14 6.62
C ALA A 124 15.45 5.44 6.63
N GLU A 125 14.66 5.62 7.69
CA GLU A 125 13.36 4.96 7.86
C GLU A 125 12.37 5.26 6.72
N VAL A 126 12.27 6.51 6.25
CA VAL A 126 11.39 6.84 5.11
C VAL A 126 11.87 6.24 3.78
N SER A 127 13.18 6.08 3.59
CA SER A 127 13.75 5.42 2.39
C SER A 127 13.43 3.92 2.39
N LEU A 128 13.56 3.26 3.55
CA LEU A 128 13.18 1.86 3.71
C LEU A 128 11.66 1.67 3.62
N PHE A 129 10.88 2.63 4.08
CA PHE A 129 9.44 2.63 3.93
C PHE A 129 9.02 2.74 2.45
N LEU A 130 9.68 3.59 1.66
CA LEU A 130 9.47 3.67 0.21
C LEU A 130 9.87 2.37 -0.50
N THR A 131 10.95 1.72 -0.06
CA THR A 131 11.32 0.37 -0.54
C THR A 131 10.14 -0.59 -0.38
N GLY A 132 9.54 -0.65 0.81
CA GLY A 132 8.41 -1.54 1.09
C GLY A 132 7.25 -1.31 0.13
N MET A 133 6.91 -0.05 -0.16
CA MET A 133 5.80 0.22 -1.08
C MET A 133 6.13 -0.14 -2.55
N LEU A 134 7.33 0.23 -3.02
CA LEU A 134 7.73 -0.03 -4.41
C LEU A 134 8.02 -1.51 -4.64
N GLY A 135 8.60 -2.21 -3.66
CA GLY A 135 8.85 -3.64 -3.74
C GLY A 135 7.54 -4.42 -3.82
N LEU A 136 6.56 -4.05 -2.99
CA LEU A 136 5.20 -4.60 -3.04
C LEU A 136 4.53 -4.39 -4.40
N ALA A 137 4.74 -3.23 -5.03
CA ALA A 137 4.17 -2.94 -6.34
C ALA A 137 4.80 -3.79 -7.47
N VAL A 138 6.07 -4.15 -7.32
CA VAL A 138 6.85 -4.90 -8.33
C VAL A 138 6.78 -6.41 -8.12
N SER A 139 6.43 -6.88 -6.92
CA SER A 139 6.47 -8.30 -6.53
C SER A 139 5.79 -9.22 -7.55
N SER A 140 6.40 -10.36 -7.84
CA SER A 140 5.82 -11.35 -8.77
C SER A 140 4.91 -12.39 -8.12
N ASN A 141 4.95 -12.46 -6.79
CA ASN A 141 4.18 -13.42 -6.02
C ASN A 141 3.72 -12.87 -4.67
N TYR A 142 2.76 -13.56 -4.06
CA TYR A 142 2.19 -13.13 -2.79
C TYR A 142 3.18 -13.15 -1.62
N LEU A 143 4.17 -14.05 -1.63
CA LEU A 143 5.15 -14.13 -0.54
C LEU A 143 6.09 -12.93 -0.56
N GLU A 144 6.63 -12.59 -1.73
CA GLU A 144 7.45 -11.40 -1.94
C GLU A 144 6.67 -10.13 -1.55
N MET A 145 5.42 -10.03 -2.02
CA MET A 145 4.52 -8.94 -1.65
C MET A 145 4.35 -8.85 -0.13
N PHE A 146 4.18 -10.00 0.55
CA PHE A 146 4.06 -10.06 2.02
C PHE A 146 5.35 -9.65 2.74
N VAL A 147 6.54 -9.99 2.22
CA VAL A 147 7.81 -9.51 2.78
C VAL A 147 7.89 -7.99 2.75
N PHE A 148 7.56 -7.37 1.62
CA PHE A 148 7.57 -5.90 1.50
C PHE A 148 6.45 -5.22 2.29
N TRP A 149 5.29 -5.87 2.40
CA TRP A 149 4.17 -5.47 3.25
C TRP A 149 4.56 -5.37 4.74
N GLU A 150 5.38 -6.33 5.18
CA GLU A 150 5.95 -6.42 6.53
C GLU A 150 7.04 -5.39 6.79
N ILE A 151 7.97 -5.22 5.86
CA ILE A 151 9.00 -4.16 5.92
C ILE A 151 8.34 -2.79 6.06
N MET A 152 7.31 -2.51 5.26
CA MET A 152 6.55 -1.26 5.36
C MET A 152 5.82 -1.14 6.71
N GLY A 153 5.30 -2.25 7.25
CA GLY A 153 4.70 -2.30 8.59
C GLY A 153 5.67 -1.92 9.71
N LEU A 154 6.86 -2.52 9.71
CA LEU A 154 7.93 -2.19 10.64
C LEU A 154 8.34 -0.72 10.54
N CYS A 155 8.55 -0.21 9.33
CA CYS A 155 8.92 1.18 9.14
C CYS A 155 7.82 2.13 9.61
N SER A 156 6.54 1.79 9.42
CA SER A 156 5.44 2.62 9.94
C SER A 156 5.45 2.71 11.47
N TYR A 157 5.75 1.61 12.17
CA TYR A 157 5.89 1.59 13.63
C TYR A 157 7.00 2.55 14.09
N LEU A 158 8.17 2.49 13.44
CA LEU A 158 9.31 3.34 13.77
C LEU A 158 9.01 4.83 13.51
N LEU A 159 8.39 5.13 12.38
CA LEU A 159 8.07 6.50 11.96
C LEU A 159 6.93 7.13 12.78
N ILE A 160 5.89 6.38 13.14
CA ILE A 160 4.85 6.84 14.08
C ILE A 160 5.48 7.08 15.46
N GLY A 161 6.35 6.16 15.88
CA GLY A 161 7.08 6.22 17.14
C GLY A 161 8.28 7.15 17.14
N PHE A 162 8.43 8.06 16.17
CA PHE A 162 9.61 8.90 16.01
C PHE A 162 9.94 9.70 17.29
N TRP A 163 8.94 10.26 17.95
CA TRP A 163 9.09 11.01 19.20
C TRP A 163 8.83 10.20 20.48
N SER A 164 8.85 8.87 20.41
CA SER A 164 8.53 7.96 21.53
C SER A 164 9.34 8.19 22.81
N PHE A 165 10.60 8.63 22.68
CA PHE A 165 11.50 8.87 23.82
C PHE A 165 11.70 10.34 24.17
N THR A 166 11.42 11.25 23.23
CA THR A 166 11.68 12.69 23.42
C THR A 166 10.83 13.49 22.45
N HIS A 167 9.70 13.99 22.96
CA HIS A 167 8.78 14.88 22.26
C HIS A 167 9.02 16.34 22.67
N PRO A 168 8.91 17.31 21.74
CA PRO A 168 9.02 18.74 22.07
C PRO A 168 8.02 19.24 23.12
N GLU A 169 6.88 18.55 23.26
CA GLU A 169 5.78 18.89 24.19
C GLU A 169 5.87 18.14 25.55
N GLY A 170 6.93 17.37 25.80
CA GLY A 170 7.18 16.69 27.07
C GLY A 170 6.85 15.18 27.09
N ASP A 171 6.90 14.60 28.28
CA ASP A 171 6.85 13.14 28.49
C ASP A 171 5.50 12.52 28.14
N GLU A 172 4.39 13.23 28.37
CA GLU A 172 3.05 12.74 28.04
C GLU A 172 2.88 12.56 26.53
N ALA A 173 3.35 13.52 25.73
CA ALA A 173 3.32 13.42 24.27
C ALA A 173 4.24 12.30 23.75
N SER A 174 5.38 12.09 24.40
CA SER A 174 6.28 10.96 24.11
C SER A 174 5.59 9.61 24.37
N PHE A 175 4.88 9.48 25.49
CA PHE A 175 4.08 8.30 25.82
C PHE A 175 2.96 8.06 24.79
N ARG A 176 2.25 9.13 24.38
CA ARG A 176 1.22 9.05 23.32
C ARG A 176 1.79 8.55 22.00
N ALA A 177 2.94 9.06 21.56
CA ALA A 177 3.60 8.59 20.34
C ALA A 177 4.00 7.11 20.42
N SER A 178 4.57 6.67 21.55
CA SER A 178 4.91 5.26 21.79
C SER A 178 3.67 4.36 21.80
N SER A 179 2.60 4.79 22.47
CA SER A 179 1.33 4.06 22.54
C SER A 179 0.68 3.94 21.16
N ALA A 180 0.62 5.03 20.39
CA ALA A 180 0.10 5.06 19.04
C ALA A 180 0.88 4.13 18.09
N ALA A 181 2.22 4.16 18.16
CA ALA A 181 3.05 3.25 17.38
C ALA A 181 2.74 1.78 17.70
N LYS A 182 2.70 1.42 18.99
CA LYS A 182 2.34 0.05 19.42
C LYS A 182 0.95 -0.37 18.95
N LYS A 183 -0.04 0.52 19.08
CA LYS A 183 -1.42 0.26 18.60
C LYS A 183 -1.44 0.01 17.10
N ALA A 184 -0.79 0.86 16.30
CA ALA A 184 -0.66 0.69 14.86
C ALA A 184 0.00 -0.65 14.48
N PHE A 185 1.11 -0.98 15.13
CA PHE A 185 1.80 -2.24 14.86
C PHE A 185 0.96 -3.47 15.23
N LEU A 186 0.33 -3.50 16.41
CA LEU A 186 -0.45 -4.65 16.86
C LEU A 186 -1.73 -4.86 16.04
N VAL A 187 -2.45 -3.77 15.71
CA VAL A 187 -3.69 -3.86 14.93
C VAL A 187 -3.41 -4.27 13.49
N THR A 188 -2.35 -3.75 12.88
CA THR A 188 -1.96 -4.17 11.52
C THR A 188 -1.44 -5.61 11.51
N ARG A 189 -0.66 -6.00 12.53
CA ARG A 189 -0.19 -7.37 12.72
C ARG A 189 -1.32 -8.38 12.79
N LEU A 190 -2.42 -8.05 13.46
CA LEU A 190 -3.60 -8.91 13.51
C LEU A 190 -4.14 -9.19 12.10
N GLY A 191 -4.23 -8.16 11.25
CA GLY A 191 -4.57 -8.34 9.84
C GLY A 191 -3.53 -9.17 9.08
N ASP A 192 -2.25 -8.93 9.34
CA ASP A 192 -1.13 -9.62 8.68
C ASP A 192 -1.13 -11.14 8.98
N VAL A 193 -1.54 -11.55 10.18
CA VAL A 193 -1.73 -12.98 10.53
C VAL A 193 -2.85 -13.61 9.71
N CYS A 194 -3.97 -12.90 9.52
CA CYS A 194 -5.05 -13.40 8.68
C CYS A 194 -4.65 -13.45 7.20
N LEU A 195 -3.91 -12.44 6.71
CA LEU A 195 -3.34 -12.43 5.37
C LEU A 195 -2.47 -13.67 5.15
N MET A 196 -1.56 -13.95 6.08
CA MET A 196 -0.67 -15.11 6.03
C MET A 196 -1.46 -16.44 6.03
N ALA A 197 -2.54 -16.54 6.80
CA ALA A 197 -3.43 -17.70 6.73
C ALA A 197 -4.07 -17.86 5.33
N GLY A 198 -4.49 -16.76 4.71
CA GLY A 198 -4.98 -16.76 3.33
C GLY A 198 -3.91 -17.21 2.33
N LEU A 199 -2.66 -16.78 2.49
CA LEU A 199 -1.54 -17.22 1.66
C LEU A 199 -1.31 -18.73 1.77
N PHE A 200 -1.33 -19.30 2.97
CA PHE A 200 -1.20 -20.74 3.14
C PHE A 200 -2.34 -21.52 2.48
N MET A 201 -3.57 -20.99 2.49
CA MET A 201 -4.68 -21.61 1.78
C MET A 201 -4.51 -21.55 0.27
N VAL A 202 -4.10 -20.40 -0.29
CA VAL A 202 -3.80 -20.28 -1.73
C VAL A 202 -2.69 -21.24 -2.13
N MET A 203 -1.61 -21.28 -1.34
CA MET A 203 -0.50 -22.20 -1.52
C MET A 203 -0.95 -23.66 -1.51
N TYR A 204 -1.86 -24.05 -0.61
CA TYR A 204 -2.41 -25.40 -0.58
C TYR A 204 -3.24 -25.75 -1.83
N MET A 205 -4.03 -24.79 -2.33
CA MET A 205 -4.92 -25.03 -3.48
C MET A 205 -4.17 -25.05 -4.82
N VAL A 206 -3.19 -24.16 -4.99
CA VAL A 206 -2.47 -23.97 -6.26
C VAL A 206 -1.13 -24.72 -6.29
N GLY A 207 -0.46 -24.87 -5.14
CA GLY A 207 0.91 -25.35 -5.06
C GLY A 207 1.97 -24.27 -5.34
N SER A 208 1.54 -23.03 -5.55
CA SER A 208 2.39 -21.86 -5.77
C SER A 208 1.74 -20.59 -5.23
N LEU A 209 2.56 -19.56 -5.02
CA LEU A 209 2.14 -18.20 -4.69
C LEU A 209 2.39 -17.21 -5.82
N ASP A 210 2.94 -17.67 -6.95
CA ASP A 210 3.25 -16.84 -8.12
C ASP A 210 1.97 -16.37 -8.80
N TYR A 211 1.89 -15.07 -9.11
CA TYR A 211 0.68 -14.48 -9.68
C TYR A 211 0.29 -15.11 -11.01
N ALA A 212 1.28 -15.43 -11.85
CA ALA A 212 1.04 -16.08 -13.14
C ALA A 212 0.34 -17.45 -12.98
N GLU A 213 0.70 -18.22 -11.95
CA GLU A 213 0.09 -19.53 -11.69
C GLU A 213 -1.26 -19.41 -10.98
N VAL A 214 -1.34 -18.56 -9.95
CA VAL A 214 -2.57 -18.35 -9.16
C VAL A 214 -3.69 -17.79 -10.04
N PHE A 215 -3.37 -16.91 -11.00
CA PHE A 215 -4.35 -16.30 -11.89
C PHE A 215 -4.53 -17.04 -13.22
N ALA A 216 -3.83 -18.16 -13.45
CA ALA A 216 -3.91 -18.89 -14.72
C ALA A 216 -5.32 -19.43 -15.03
N ASN A 217 -6.02 -19.96 -14.02
CA ASN A 217 -7.38 -20.47 -14.19
C ASN A 217 -8.23 -20.32 -12.91
N PRO A 218 -8.65 -19.08 -12.57
CA PRO A 218 -9.39 -18.81 -11.35
C PRO A 218 -10.77 -19.49 -11.33
N VAL A 219 -11.38 -19.72 -12.51
CA VAL A 219 -12.68 -20.43 -12.64
C VAL A 219 -12.54 -21.89 -12.21
N LYS A 220 -11.50 -22.58 -12.70
CA LYS A 220 -11.22 -23.96 -12.28
C LYS A 220 -10.90 -24.03 -10.79
N LEU A 221 -10.11 -23.10 -10.28
CA LEU A 221 -9.77 -23.03 -8.85
C LEU A 221 -11.04 -22.90 -7.98
N ALA A 222 -11.99 -22.07 -8.38
CA ALA A 222 -13.27 -21.91 -7.70
C ALA A 222 -14.15 -23.17 -7.76
N ALA A 223 -14.13 -23.89 -8.89
CA ALA A 223 -14.86 -25.15 -9.05
C ALA A 223 -14.25 -26.29 -8.21
N ASP A 224 -12.92 -26.37 -8.14
CA ASP A 224 -12.18 -27.39 -7.38
C ASP A 224 -12.26 -27.14 -5.86
N PHE A 225 -12.34 -25.88 -5.43
CA PHE A 225 -12.33 -25.47 -4.02
C PHE A 225 -13.46 -24.49 -3.63
N PRO A 226 -14.74 -24.88 -3.78
CA PRO A 226 -15.88 -23.97 -3.63
C PRO A 226 -16.06 -23.43 -2.20
N THR A 227 -15.52 -24.11 -1.18
CA THR A 227 -15.59 -23.67 0.22
C THR A 227 -14.31 -23.01 0.71
N LEU A 228 -13.14 -23.51 0.29
CA LEU A 228 -11.85 -23.03 0.76
C LEU A 228 -11.45 -21.71 0.10
N LEU A 229 -11.75 -21.51 -1.19
CA LEU A 229 -11.42 -20.28 -1.90
C LEU A 229 -12.10 -19.03 -1.29
N PRO A 230 -13.42 -19.03 -0.98
CA PRO A 230 -14.05 -17.91 -0.27
C PRO A 230 -13.40 -17.57 1.08
N ILE A 231 -13.02 -18.60 1.85
CA ILE A 231 -12.36 -18.42 3.15
C ILE A 231 -10.97 -17.82 2.96
N ALA A 232 -10.21 -18.29 1.97
CA ALA A 232 -8.91 -17.73 1.62
C ALA A 232 -9.04 -16.24 1.24
N ILE A 233 -10.01 -15.89 0.38
CA ILE A 233 -10.27 -14.50 -0.02
C ILE A 233 -10.64 -13.63 1.18
N LEU A 234 -11.50 -14.11 2.09
CA LEU A 234 -11.82 -13.39 3.32
C LEU A 234 -10.59 -13.19 4.23
N ALA A 235 -9.71 -14.18 4.31
CA ALA A 235 -8.47 -14.10 5.07
C ALA A 235 -7.47 -13.10 4.45
N LEU A 236 -7.33 -13.10 3.11
CA LEU A 236 -6.57 -12.08 2.38
C LEU A 236 -7.15 -10.68 2.64
N PHE A 237 -8.47 -10.55 2.57
CA PHE A 237 -9.17 -9.28 2.81
C PHE A 237 -9.05 -8.81 4.26
N ALA A 238 -8.97 -9.70 5.25
CA ALA A 238 -8.71 -9.30 6.63
C ALA A 238 -7.33 -8.60 6.80
N GLY A 239 -6.33 -8.96 5.98
CA GLY A 239 -5.08 -8.20 5.84
C GLY A 239 -5.31 -6.77 5.36
N VAL A 240 -6.15 -6.61 4.33
CA VAL A 240 -6.57 -5.32 3.79
C VAL A 240 -7.29 -4.49 4.85
N VAL A 241 -8.19 -5.11 5.62
CA VAL A 241 -8.91 -4.45 6.72
C VAL A 241 -7.94 -3.87 7.75
N GLY A 242 -6.89 -4.61 8.12
CA GLY A 242 -5.85 -4.14 9.02
C GLY A 242 -5.04 -2.95 8.45
N LYS A 243 -4.45 -3.10 7.27
CA LYS A 243 -3.50 -2.11 6.72
C LYS A 243 -4.14 -0.91 6.05
N SER A 244 -5.33 -1.07 5.47
CA SER A 244 -6.14 0.03 4.93
C SER A 244 -7.14 0.59 5.95
N ALA A 245 -7.00 0.21 7.23
CA ALA A 245 -7.77 0.72 8.36
C ALA A 245 -9.29 0.73 8.09
N GLN A 246 -9.78 -0.38 7.56
CA GLN A 246 -11.23 -0.58 7.40
C GLN A 246 -11.84 -1.03 8.71
N PHE A 247 -13.16 -0.86 8.85
CA PHE A 247 -13.87 -1.43 9.99
C PHE A 247 -13.72 -2.96 10.01
N PRO A 248 -13.46 -3.59 11.17
CA PRO A 248 -13.38 -3.01 12.52
C PRO A 248 -11.98 -2.52 12.93
N LEU A 249 -10.91 -2.82 12.19
CA LEU A 249 -9.52 -2.53 12.56
C LEU A 249 -9.05 -1.11 12.20
N HIS A 250 -9.96 -0.14 12.22
CA HIS A 250 -9.74 1.22 11.71
C HIS A 250 -9.05 2.17 12.71
N ASP A 251 -9.20 1.88 14.01
CA ASP A 251 -8.93 2.82 15.11
C ASP A 251 -7.44 3.14 15.34
N TRP A 252 -6.52 2.41 14.70
CA TRP A 252 -5.10 2.73 14.80
C TRP A 252 -4.69 3.95 13.98
N LEU A 253 -5.39 4.22 12.88
CA LEU A 253 -4.96 5.18 11.87
C LEU A 253 -5.16 6.64 12.31
N PRO A 254 -6.23 7.02 13.04
CA PRO A 254 -6.33 8.35 13.65
C PRO A 254 -5.27 8.60 14.75
N ASP A 255 -4.87 7.57 15.50
CA ASP A 255 -3.85 7.68 16.54
C ASP A 255 -2.42 7.75 15.97
N ALA A 256 -2.19 7.18 14.79
CA ALA A 256 -0.93 7.31 14.05
C ALA A 256 -0.55 8.78 13.73
N MET A 257 -1.47 9.73 13.91
CA MET A 257 -1.21 11.18 13.82
C MET A 257 -0.28 11.72 14.90
N ALA A 258 0.16 10.90 15.86
CA ALA A 258 1.22 11.27 16.80
C ALA A 258 2.60 11.40 16.13
N GLY A 259 2.82 10.79 14.96
CA GLY A 259 4.06 10.95 14.20
C GLY A 259 4.18 12.32 13.49
N PRO A 260 5.35 12.67 12.96
CA PRO A 260 5.54 13.89 12.17
C PRO A 260 4.55 14.00 11.00
N THR A 261 4.14 15.21 10.63
CA THR A 261 3.11 15.39 9.58
C THR A 261 3.56 14.87 8.22
N THR A 262 4.86 14.89 7.94
CA THR A 262 5.47 14.25 6.77
C THR A 262 5.25 12.74 6.74
N VAL A 263 5.32 12.06 7.90
CA VAL A 263 4.99 10.63 8.04
C VAL A 263 3.52 10.38 7.78
N SER A 264 2.65 11.23 8.35
CA SER A 264 1.21 11.16 8.10
C SER A 264 0.90 11.31 6.60
N ALA A 265 1.52 12.26 5.91
CA ALA A 265 1.39 12.40 4.46
C ALA A 265 1.84 11.11 3.74
N LEU A 266 2.98 10.54 4.12
CA LEU A 266 3.53 9.36 3.46
C LEU A 266 2.63 8.13 3.61
N ILE A 267 2.25 7.79 4.85
CA ILE A 267 1.40 6.65 5.20
C ILE A 267 0.00 6.80 4.59
N HIS A 268 -0.59 7.99 4.67
CA HIS A 268 -1.99 8.23 4.29
C HIS A 268 -2.19 8.57 2.82
N ALA A 269 -1.15 9.03 2.11
CA ALA A 269 -1.26 9.49 0.73
C ALA A 269 -0.59 8.53 -0.26
N ALA A 270 0.66 8.13 -0.06
CA ALA A 270 1.41 7.45 -1.11
C ALA A 270 1.49 5.92 -0.98
N THR A 271 1.25 5.36 0.20
CA THR A 271 1.83 4.04 0.53
C THR A 271 0.91 3.08 1.31
N MET A 272 1.12 2.89 2.61
CA MET A 272 0.65 1.80 3.45
C MET A 272 -0.84 1.53 3.36
N VAL A 273 -1.66 2.58 3.42
CA VAL A 273 -3.10 2.38 3.35
C VAL A 273 -3.60 2.03 1.94
N LYS A 274 -2.80 2.29 0.89
CA LYS A 274 -3.08 1.87 -0.49
C LYS A 274 -2.61 0.46 -0.79
N ALA A 275 -1.63 -0.06 -0.06
CA ALA A 275 -1.15 -1.43 -0.25
C ALA A 275 -2.29 -2.45 -0.11
N GLY A 276 -3.22 -2.25 0.83
CA GLY A 276 -4.40 -3.11 0.94
C GLY A 276 -5.37 -2.97 -0.24
N ILE A 277 -5.62 -1.75 -0.72
CA ILE A 277 -6.45 -1.51 -1.92
C ILE A 277 -5.81 -2.18 -3.14
N TYR A 278 -4.49 -2.07 -3.27
CA TYR A 278 -3.71 -2.73 -4.32
C TYR A 278 -3.78 -4.24 -4.23
N LEU A 279 -3.73 -4.83 -3.03
CA LEU A 279 -3.90 -6.28 -2.86
C LEU A 279 -5.27 -6.75 -3.37
N VAL A 280 -6.35 -6.03 -3.08
CA VAL A 280 -7.69 -6.34 -3.63
C VAL A 280 -7.70 -6.22 -5.14
N ALA A 281 -7.12 -5.13 -5.68
CA ALA A 281 -7.07 -4.91 -7.14
C ALA A 281 -6.18 -5.93 -7.87
N ARG A 282 -5.06 -6.35 -7.27
CA ARG A 282 -4.15 -7.38 -7.80
C ARG A 282 -4.79 -8.76 -7.76
N SER A 283 -5.50 -9.07 -6.67
CA SER A 283 -6.20 -10.35 -6.47
C SER A 283 -7.58 -10.37 -7.10
N PHE A 284 -7.93 -9.35 -7.89
CA PHE A 284 -9.25 -9.20 -8.50
C PHE A 284 -9.69 -10.45 -9.29
N PRO A 285 -8.81 -11.14 -10.07
CA PRO A 285 -9.17 -12.39 -10.75
C PRO A 285 -9.69 -13.50 -9.83
N LEU A 286 -9.23 -13.55 -8.57
CA LEU A 286 -9.75 -14.48 -7.55
C LEU A 286 -11.03 -13.96 -6.91
N PHE A 287 -11.06 -12.66 -6.59
CA PHE A 287 -12.18 -12.02 -5.90
C PHE A 287 -13.48 -12.11 -6.70
N VAL A 288 -13.42 -11.95 -8.03
CA VAL A 288 -14.60 -12.08 -8.91
C VAL A 288 -15.21 -13.49 -8.98
N GLN A 289 -14.55 -14.50 -8.41
CA GLN A 289 -15.08 -15.88 -8.41
C GLN A 289 -16.03 -16.16 -7.23
N CYS A 290 -16.19 -15.21 -6.29
CA CYS A 290 -16.92 -15.43 -5.05
C CYS A 290 -17.87 -14.25 -4.74
N SER A 291 -19.06 -14.26 -5.36
CA SER A 291 -20.09 -13.21 -5.23
C SER A 291 -20.42 -12.86 -3.77
N ASP A 292 -20.67 -13.85 -2.92
CA ASP A 292 -21.00 -13.64 -1.50
C ASP A 292 -19.92 -12.86 -0.74
N VAL A 293 -18.64 -13.18 -1.00
CA VAL A 293 -17.50 -12.50 -0.36
C VAL A 293 -17.39 -11.07 -0.85
N MET A 294 -17.71 -10.81 -2.12
CA MET A 294 -17.64 -9.46 -2.69
C MET A 294 -18.67 -8.52 -2.10
N VAL A 295 -19.85 -9.03 -1.72
CA VAL A 295 -20.83 -8.28 -0.94
C VAL A 295 -20.24 -7.86 0.41
N VAL A 296 -19.53 -8.77 1.11
CA VAL A 296 -18.89 -8.45 2.39
C VAL A 296 -17.83 -7.35 2.23
N VAL A 297 -16.99 -7.44 1.19
CA VAL A 297 -16.00 -6.41 0.85
C VAL A 297 -16.68 -5.06 0.60
N ALA A 298 -17.72 -5.04 -0.23
CA ALA A 298 -18.47 -3.83 -0.55
C ALA A 298 -19.14 -3.21 0.69
N VAL A 299 -19.78 -4.02 1.53
CA VAL A 299 -20.45 -3.57 2.76
C VAL A 299 -19.45 -3.00 3.76
N ILE A 300 -18.31 -3.66 3.97
CA ILE A 300 -17.26 -3.14 4.87
C ILE A 300 -16.71 -1.81 4.36
N GLY A 301 -16.46 -1.69 3.05
CA GLY A 301 -16.03 -0.44 2.42
C GLY A 301 -17.05 0.69 2.60
N GLY A 302 -18.32 0.43 2.25
CA GLY A 302 -19.41 1.40 2.36
C GLY A 302 -19.70 1.82 3.80
N PHE A 303 -19.69 0.87 4.73
CA PHE A 303 -19.85 1.17 6.16
C PHE A 303 -18.69 2.04 6.67
N THR A 304 -17.44 1.65 6.36
CA THR A 304 -16.25 2.44 6.73
C THR A 304 -16.33 3.85 6.16
N ALA A 305 -16.76 4.00 4.90
CA ALA A 305 -16.88 5.28 4.22
C ALA A 305 -17.77 6.26 4.98
N ILE A 306 -18.96 5.81 5.38
CA ILE A 306 -19.96 6.64 6.07
C ILE A 306 -19.58 6.85 7.54
N TYR A 307 -19.23 5.77 8.25
CA TYR A 307 -18.93 5.81 9.67
C TYR A 307 -17.78 6.77 10.01
N THR A 308 -16.69 6.68 9.25
CA THR A 308 -15.50 7.51 9.51
C THR A 308 -15.68 8.95 9.05
N ALA A 309 -16.52 9.20 8.05
CA ALA A 309 -16.93 10.57 7.69
C ALA A 309 -17.69 11.25 8.84
N SER A 310 -18.61 10.54 9.50
CA SER A 310 -19.31 11.06 10.69
C SER A 310 -18.35 11.35 11.85
N MET A 311 -17.34 10.50 12.06
CA MET A 311 -16.31 10.75 13.08
C MET A 311 -15.44 11.97 12.77
N ALA A 312 -15.14 12.23 11.49
CA ALA A 312 -14.36 13.39 11.07
C ALA A 312 -15.05 14.70 11.46
N LEU A 313 -16.39 14.77 11.35
CA LEU A 313 -17.18 15.97 11.66
C LEU A 313 -17.15 16.36 13.15
N ASN A 314 -16.86 15.40 14.04
CA ASN A 314 -16.83 15.62 15.48
C ASN A 314 -15.39 15.65 16.04
N ASN A 315 -14.38 15.82 15.19
CA ASN A 315 -12.99 15.87 15.62
C ASN A 315 -12.42 17.29 15.54
N MET A 316 -11.76 17.72 16.62
CA MET A 316 -11.20 19.08 16.74
C MET A 316 -9.72 19.17 16.33
N ASN A 317 -9.06 18.04 16.07
CA ASN A 317 -7.66 18.02 15.65
C ASN A 317 -7.55 17.86 14.13
N ILE A 318 -6.90 18.81 13.45
CA ILE A 318 -6.81 18.85 11.97
C ILE A 318 -6.20 17.57 11.38
N LYS A 319 -5.14 17.01 11.98
CA LYS A 319 -4.50 15.78 11.49
C LYS A 319 -5.45 14.59 11.63
N ARG A 320 -6.17 14.49 12.75
CA ARG A 320 -7.17 13.43 12.97
C ARG A 320 -8.36 13.56 12.03
N VAL A 321 -8.85 14.77 11.76
CA VAL A 321 -9.90 15.00 10.73
C VAL A 321 -9.43 14.49 9.37
N LEU A 322 -8.19 14.82 8.98
CA LEU A 322 -7.61 14.35 7.72
C LEU A 322 -7.41 12.83 7.68
N ALA A 323 -7.05 12.22 8.81
CA ALA A 323 -6.98 10.77 8.97
C ALA A 323 -8.36 10.14 8.76
N TYR A 324 -9.41 10.54 9.49
CA TYR A 324 -10.77 10.02 9.29
C TYR A 324 -11.29 10.21 7.87
N SER A 325 -11.02 11.37 7.27
CA SER A 325 -11.34 11.59 5.86
C SER A 325 -10.56 10.65 4.94
N THR A 326 -9.34 10.22 5.29
CA THR A 326 -8.60 9.18 4.54
C THR A 326 -9.28 7.82 4.67
N LEU A 327 -9.67 7.40 5.88
CA LEU A 327 -10.39 6.14 6.09
C LEU A 327 -11.67 6.11 5.24
N SER A 328 -12.40 7.24 5.20
CA SER A 328 -13.63 7.34 4.42
C SER A 328 -13.39 7.12 2.92
N GLN A 329 -12.34 7.74 2.37
CA GLN A 329 -11.99 7.63 0.95
C GLN A 329 -11.46 6.22 0.59
N LEU A 330 -10.71 5.58 1.49
CA LEU A 330 -10.33 4.18 1.32
C LEU A 330 -11.57 3.27 1.35
N GLY A 331 -12.55 3.57 2.21
CA GLY A 331 -13.84 2.91 2.22
C GLY A 331 -14.56 3.00 0.87
N TYR A 332 -14.54 4.17 0.21
CA TYR A 332 -15.05 4.31 -1.16
C TYR A 332 -14.29 3.45 -2.18
N MET A 333 -12.95 3.35 -2.07
CA MET A 333 -12.15 2.48 -2.95
C MET A 333 -12.49 1.01 -2.76
N VAL A 334 -12.61 0.55 -1.50
CA VAL A 334 -13.01 -0.82 -1.17
C VAL A 334 -14.44 -1.11 -1.62
N LEU A 335 -15.36 -0.16 -1.45
CA LEU A 335 -16.73 -0.26 -1.94
C LEU A 335 -16.77 -0.41 -3.46
N ALA A 336 -16.00 0.39 -4.19
CA ALA A 336 -15.93 0.33 -5.65
C ALA A 336 -15.34 -0.99 -6.16
N LEU A 337 -14.26 -1.47 -5.55
CA LEU A 337 -13.67 -2.76 -5.90
C LEU A 337 -14.61 -3.93 -5.54
N GLY A 338 -15.24 -3.90 -4.36
CA GLY A 338 -16.18 -4.93 -3.93
C GLY A 338 -17.45 -4.99 -4.79
N SER A 339 -18.07 -3.85 -5.07
CA SER A 339 -19.25 -3.80 -5.94
C SER A 339 -18.90 -4.16 -7.38
N GLY A 340 -17.72 -3.75 -7.87
CA GLY A 340 -17.21 -4.11 -9.18
C GLY A 340 -17.00 -5.61 -9.34
N ALA A 341 -16.34 -6.23 -8.36
CA ALA A 341 -16.11 -7.67 -8.36
C ALA A 341 -17.41 -8.47 -8.24
N TYR A 342 -18.35 -8.00 -7.42
CA TYR A 342 -19.68 -8.59 -7.29
C TYR A 342 -20.45 -8.59 -8.62
N MET A 343 -20.47 -7.45 -9.32
CA MET A 343 -21.14 -7.35 -10.63
C MET A 343 -20.50 -8.29 -11.66
N ILE A 344 -19.17 -8.37 -11.73
CA ILE A 344 -18.49 -9.32 -12.62
C ILE A 344 -18.82 -10.77 -12.25
N SER A 345 -18.83 -11.11 -10.96
CA SER A 345 -19.18 -12.45 -10.49
C SER A 345 -20.58 -12.86 -10.95
N LEU A 346 -21.57 -11.97 -10.85
CA LEU A 346 -22.92 -12.24 -11.37
C LEU A 346 -22.93 -12.38 -12.90
N GLY A 347 -22.11 -11.60 -13.61
CA GLY A 347 -21.94 -11.73 -15.05
C GLY A 347 -21.36 -13.09 -15.46
N LEU A 348 -20.44 -13.66 -14.66
CA LEU A 348 -19.83 -14.98 -14.89
C LEU A 348 -20.84 -16.13 -14.74
N GLU A 349 -21.86 -15.97 -13.89
CA GLU A 349 -22.96 -16.93 -13.77
C GLU A 349 -23.86 -16.97 -15.02
N GLY A 350 -23.75 -15.96 -15.89
CA GLY A 350 -24.47 -15.84 -17.16
C GLY A 350 -25.83 -15.15 -17.02
N GLY A 351 -26.55 -15.05 -18.15
CA GLY A 351 -27.87 -14.43 -18.23
C GLY A 351 -27.94 -13.23 -19.17
N ALA A 352 -29.15 -12.67 -19.35
CA ALA A 352 -29.43 -11.65 -20.36
C ALA A 352 -28.68 -10.31 -20.15
N HIS A 353 -28.19 -10.05 -18.92
CA HIS A 353 -27.51 -8.79 -18.57
C HIS A 353 -26.00 -9.01 -18.29
N ALA A 354 -25.42 -10.14 -18.68
CA ALA A 354 -24.02 -10.45 -18.36
C ALA A 354 -23.03 -9.43 -18.95
N GLU A 355 -23.23 -8.99 -20.19
CA GLU A 355 -22.38 -7.97 -20.83
C GLU A 355 -22.44 -6.62 -20.09
N GLU A 356 -23.63 -6.19 -19.66
CA GLU A 356 -23.82 -4.96 -18.91
C GLU A 356 -23.13 -5.03 -17.54
N LEU A 357 -23.23 -6.18 -16.86
CA LEU A 357 -22.59 -6.43 -15.57
C LEU A 357 -21.06 -6.42 -15.68
N PHE A 358 -20.48 -6.99 -16.73
CA PHE A 358 -19.05 -6.92 -16.99
C PHE A 358 -18.58 -5.48 -17.23
N LEU A 359 -19.34 -4.70 -18.01
CA LEU A 359 -19.02 -3.30 -18.27
C LEU A 359 -19.08 -2.45 -17.00
N LEU A 360 -20.16 -2.57 -16.22
CA LEU A 360 -20.33 -1.84 -14.95
C LEU A 360 -19.29 -2.25 -13.91
N GLY A 361 -18.98 -3.54 -13.82
CA GLY A 361 -17.97 -4.05 -12.91
C GLY A 361 -16.56 -3.60 -13.26
N GLY A 362 -16.22 -3.60 -14.55
CA GLY A 362 -14.97 -3.02 -15.06
C GLY A 362 -14.87 -1.52 -14.78
N ALA A 363 -15.97 -0.78 -14.97
CA ALA A 363 -16.03 0.64 -14.66
C ALA A 363 -15.85 0.92 -13.15
N ALA A 364 -16.43 0.10 -12.28
CA ALA A 364 -16.27 0.21 -10.84
C ALA A 364 -14.83 -0.10 -10.38
N PHE A 365 -14.18 -1.11 -10.98
CA PHE A 365 -12.75 -1.37 -10.77
C PHE A 365 -11.90 -0.16 -11.17
N ALA A 366 -12.11 0.37 -12.38
CA ALA A 366 -11.39 1.54 -12.87
C ALA A 366 -11.63 2.77 -11.98
N ALA A 367 -12.86 2.98 -11.51
CA ALA A 367 -13.19 4.06 -10.58
C ALA A 367 -12.44 3.92 -9.25
N GLY A 368 -12.36 2.71 -8.68
CA GLY A 368 -11.60 2.44 -7.46
C GLY A 368 -10.11 2.74 -7.60
N VAL A 369 -9.49 2.24 -8.68
CA VAL A 369 -8.07 2.47 -8.97
C VAL A 369 -7.79 3.94 -9.29
N MET A 370 -8.64 4.61 -10.08
CA MET A 370 -8.47 6.03 -10.40
C MET A 370 -8.66 6.91 -9.15
N HIS A 371 -9.62 6.56 -8.29
CA HIS A 371 -9.82 7.25 -7.03
C HIS A 371 -8.60 7.10 -6.12
N MET A 372 -7.97 5.92 -6.08
CA MET A 372 -6.71 5.70 -5.35
C MET A 372 -5.60 6.67 -5.78
N VAL A 373 -5.43 6.89 -7.10
CA VAL A 373 -4.46 7.85 -7.65
C VAL A 373 -4.81 9.27 -7.24
N ASN A 374 -6.02 9.73 -7.54
CA ASN A 374 -6.46 11.10 -7.21
C ASN A 374 -6.29 11.40 -5.72
N HIS A 375 -6.68 10.44 -4.87
CA HIS A 375 -6.53 10.50 -3.43
C HIS A 375 -5.10 10.60 -2.96
N ALA A 376 -4.15 9.95 -3.62
CA ALA A 376 -2.73 10.15 -3.30
C ALA A 376 -2.31 11.62 -3.46
N PHE A 377 -2.68 12.27 -4.56
CA PHE A 377 -2.33 13.67 -4.80
C PHE A 377 -3.00 14.62 -3.79
N PHE A 378 -4.33 14.56 -3.66
CA PHE A 378 -5.02 15.52 -2.81
C PHE A 378 -4.75 15.31 -1.32
N LYS A 379 -4.56 14.07 -0.86
CA LYS A 379 -4.21 13.85 0.56
C LYS A 379 -2.80 14.28 0.87
N ALA A 380 -1.85 14.05 -0.03
CA ALA A 380 -0.50 14.58 0.16
C ALA A 380 -0.57 16.10 0.33
N LEU A 381 -1.26 16.79 -0.58
CA LEU A 381 -1.44 18.24 -0.51
C LEU A 381 -2.09 18.69 0.81
N LEU A 382 -3.16 18.03 1.26
CA LEU A 382 -3.85 18.39 2.51
C LEU A 382 -2.98 18.15 3.75
N PHE A 383 -2.21 17.07 3.81
CA PHE A 383 -1.31 16.82 4.93
C PHE A 383 -0.12 17.77 4.95
N LEU A 384 0.49 18.05 3.79
CA LEU A 384 1.59 19.03 3.70
C LEU A 384 1.09 20.45 4.03
N GLY A 385 -0.12 20.80 3.58
CA GLY A 385 -0.80 22.04 3.92
C GLY A 385 -1.10 22.16 5.42
N SER A 386 -1.65 21.11 6.04
CA SER A 386 -1.88 21.12 7.50
C SER A 386 -0.59 21.19 8.29
N GLY A 387 0.47 20.53 7.83
CA GLY A 387 1.82 20.63 8.41
C GLY A 387 2.35 22.05 8.38
N SER A 388 2.13 22.78 7.27
CA SER A 388 2.54 24.18 7.16
C SER A 388 1.77 25.08 8.13
N VAL A 389 0.47 24.84 8.32
CA VAL A 389 -0.35 25.60 9.29
C VAL A 389 0.12 25.33 10.71
N ILE A 390 0.27 24.06 11.10
CA ILE A 390 0.76 23.62 12.42
C ILE A 390 2.11 24.26 12.73
N HIS A 391 3.05 24.23 11.78
CA HIS A 391 4.37 24.84 11.96
C HIS A 391 4.30 26.37 12.13
N ALA A 392 3.38 27.04 11.43
CA ALA A 392 3.22 28.50 11.50
C ALA A 392 2.55 28.97 12.80
N VAL A 393 1.62 28.19 13.38
CA VAL A 393 0.89 28.58 14.59
C VAL A 393 1.44 27.95 15.88
N GLY A 394 2.33 26.96 15.78
CA GLY A 394 2.96 26.30 16.92
C GLY A 394 2.01 25.43 17.76
N THR A 395 1.03 24.79 17.11
CA THR A 395 -0.03 23.98 17.76
C THR A 395 -0.03 22.53 17.32
#